data_AF-A0A0P1E927-F1
#
_entry.id   AF-A0A0P1E927-F1
#
_cell.length_a   1.000
_cell.length_b   1.000
_cell.length_c   1.000
_cell.angle_alpha   90.00
_cell.angle_beta   90.00
_cell.angle_gamma   90.00
#
_symmetry.space_group_name_H-M   'P 1'
#
loop_
_entity.id
_entity.type
_entity.pdbx_description
1 polymer ?
#
loop_
_entity_poly.entity_id
_entity_poly.type
_entity_poly.pdbx_seq_one_letter_code
_entity_poly.pdbx_strand_id
1 'polypeptide(L)'
;MTDDKEQRRASLEAAIKKLSKSIGDNDLRIHVGKLEQRYSTASVVQDMDRSDRDPKKDIEDIEKAANSLAAAAKQLERVGWHGRKRFPQVLKCFFPDHDAEFAVPKSDKQAKKDLVESLNVMSDILNSAAASINPNAFSVYTAFGDGPEFETINKRKRTEIVAIHVARECASVFHTITGSAPTVITASHERGYPAYGPFLAFVADVFSATHIMASPETWARNAVKDFSPPND
;
A
#
# COMPACT_ATOMS: atom_id res chain seq x y z
N MET A 1 7.30 -12.77 -8.76
CA MET A 1 6.23 -11.78 -9.09
C MET A 1 5.07 -12.39 -9.88
N THR A 2 5.26 -13.49 -10.63
CA THR A 2 4.19 -14.23 -11.33
C THR A 2 3.20 -14.90 -10.38
N ASP A 3 3.70 -15.46 -9.27
CA ASP A 3 2.92 -16.28 -8.34
C ASP A 3 1.79 -15.50 -7.64
N ASP A 4 2.05 -14.23 -7.30
CA ASP A 4 1.05 -13.35 -6.66
C ASP A 4 -0.14 -13.04 -7.59
N LYS A 5 0.12 -12.85 -8.88
CA LYS A 5 -0.92 -12.55 -9.87
C LYS A 5 -1.78 -13.78 -10.15
N GLU A 6 -1.16 -14.95 -10.29
CA GLU A 6 -1.89 -16.20 -10.50
C GLU A 6 -2.72 -16.58 -9.25
N GLN A 7 -2.16 -16.41 -8.06
CA GLN A 7 -2.87 -16.66 -6.80
C GLN A 7 -4.05 -15.72 -6.60
N ARG A 8 -3.88 -14.41 -6.89
CA ARG A 8 -4.98 -13.44 -6.88
C ARG A 8 -6.07 -13.83 -7.85
N ARG A 9 -5.72 -14.18 -9.09
CA ARG A 9 -6.69 -14.60 -10.11
C ARG A 9 -7.49 -15.82 -9.67
N ALA A 10 -6.82 -16.85 -9.16
CA ALA A 10 -7.49 -18.05 -8.63
C ALA A 10 -8.43 -17.72 -7.47
N SER A 11 -8.04 -16.78 -6.60
CA SER A 11 -8.85 -16.31 -5.47
C SER A 11 -10.09 -15.54 -5.93
N LEU A 12 -9.97 -14.71 -6.97
CA LEU A 12 -11.09 -14.01 -7.60
C LEU A 12 -12.05 -14.98 -8.30
N GLU A 13 -11.52 -15.98 -9.02
CA GLU A 13 -12.31 -17.05 -9.63
C GLU A 13 -13.13 -17.81 -8.58
N ALA A 14 -12.50 -18.13 -7.44
CA ALA A 14 -13.17 -18.77 -6.31
C ALA A 14 -14.28 -17.88 -5.71
N ALA A 15 -14.02 -16.58 -5.54
CA ALA A 15 -15.01 -15.63 -5.04
C ALA A 15 -16.25 -15.53 -5.96
N ILE A 16 -16.04 -15.48 -7.27
CA ILE A 16 -17.14 -15.43 -8.25
C ILE A 16 -17.91 -16.76 -8.29
N LYS A 17 -17.23 -17.91 -8.26
CA LYS A 17 -17.88 -19.23 -8.23
C LYS A 17 -18.78 -19.44 -7.00
N LYS A 18 -18.54 -18.73 -5.89
CA LYS A 18 -19.45 -18.75 -4.73
C LYS A 18 -20.80 -18.08 -5.02
N LEU A 19 -20.86 -17.13 -5.96
CA LEU A 19 -22.11 -16.45 -6.35
C LEU A 19 -23.02 -17.35 -7.19
N SER A 20 -22.44 -18.10 -8.13
CA SER A 20 -23.18 -19.05 -8.95
C SER A 20 -22.29 -20.23 -9.35
N LYS A 21 -22.76 -21.44 -9.02
CA LYS A 21 -22.07 -22.70 -9.38
C LYS A 21 -22.22 -23.06 -10.86
N SER A 22 -23.14 -22.41 -11.58
CA SER A 22 -23.45 -22.69 -12.98
C SER A 22 -22.91 -21.62 -13.93
N ILE A 23 -22.05 -20.71 -13.46
CA ILE A 23 -21.42 -19.71 -14.32
C ILE A 23 -20.53 -20.40 -15.37
N GLY A 24 -20.68 -20.03 -16.64
CA GLY A 24 -19.82 -20.56 -17.71
C GLY A 24 -18.38 -20.09 -17.56
N ASP A 25 -17.42 -20.92 -17.97
CA ASP A 25 -15.98 -20.60 -17.86
C ASP A 25 -15.61 -19.30 -18.61
N ASN A 26 -16.30 -19.01 -19.71
CA ASN A 26 -16.09 -17.78 -20.47
C ASN A 26 -16.53 -16.54 -19.67
N ASP A 27 -17.74 -16.57 -19.09
CA ASP A 27 -18.28 -15.46 -18.31
C ASP A 27 -17.46 -15.24 -17.04
N LEU A 28 -17.05 -16.33 -16.38
CA LEU A 28 -16.14 -16.28 -15.24
C LEU A 28 -14.85 -15.54 -15.59
N ARG A 29 -14.20 -15.89 -16.71
CA ARG A 29 -12.96 -15.22 -17.17
C ARG A 29 -13.19 -13.74 -17.47
N ILE A 30 -14.33 -13.38 -18.07
CA ILE A 30 -14.69 -11.99 -18.35
C ILE A 30 -14.83 -11.19 -17.05
N HIS A 31 -15.57 -11.71 -16.07
CA HIS A 31 -15.80 -11.00 -14.81
C HIS A 31 -14.53 -10.88 -13.96
N VAL A 32 -13.71 -11.93 -13.91
CA VAL A 32 -12.39 -11.87 -13.25
C VAL A 32 -11.51 -10.83 -13.92
N GLY A 33 -11.45 -10.82 -15.26
CA GLY A 33 -10.68 -9.85 -16.03
C GLY A 33 -11.11 -8.39 -15.75
N LYS A 34 -12.42 -8.14 -15.64
CA LYS A 34 -12.96 -6.82 -15.27
C LYS A 34 -12.50 -6.39 -13.87
N LEU A 35 -12.60 -7.28 -12.87
CA LEU A 35 -12.15 -6.98 -11.51
C LEU A 35 -10.64 -6.73 -11.43
N GLU A 36 -9.83 -7.55 -12.11
CA GLU A 36 -8.38 -7.38 -12.16
C GLU A 36 -7.98 -6.06 -12.83
N GLN A 37 -8.59 -5.75 -13.98
CA GLN A 37 -8.35 -4.50 -14.68
C GLN A 37 -8.71 -3.31 -13.80
N ARG A 38 -9.88 -3.35 -13.15
CA ARG A 38 -10.34 -2.26 -12.29
C ARG A 38 -9.45 -2.06 -11.08
N TYR A 39 -9.05 -3.14 -10.42
CA TYR A 39 -8.07 -3.12 -9.35
C TYR A 39 -6.74 -2.51 -9.81
N SER A 40 -6.20 -3.01 -10.92
CA SER A 40 -4.90 -2.55 -11.45
C SER A 40 -4.91 -1.06 -11.76
N THR A 41 -5.95 -0.57 -12.46
CA THR A 41 -6.06 0.87 -12.79
C THR A 41 -6.23 1.70 -11.53
N ALA A 42 -7.12 1.29 -10.63
CA ALA A 42 -7.36 2.06 -9.41
C ALA A 42 -6.14 2.07 -8.47
N SER A 43 -5.33 1.00 -8.46
CA SER A 43 -4.10 0.95 -7.66
C SER A 43 -3.08 1.96 -8.14
N VAL A 44 -2.88 2.05 -9.46
CA VAL A 44 -1.96 3.04 -10.04
C VAL A 44 -2.38 4.46 -9.68
N VAL A 45 -3.68 4.78 -9.80
CA VAL A 45 -4.21 6.11 -9.43
C VAL A 45 -4.02 6.37 -7.93
N GLN A 46 -4.32 5.40 -7.07
CA GLN A 46 -4.15 5.55 -5.63
C GLN A 46 -2.67 5.71 -5.22
N ASP A 47 -1.76 5.02 -5.92
CA ASP A 47 -0.32 5.15 -5.68
C ASP A 47 0.20 6.52 -6.15
N MET A 48 -0.33 7.04 -7.26
CA MET A 48 -0.05 8.41 -7.69
C MET A 48 -0.57 9.43 -6.67
N ASP A 49 -1.81 9.31 -6.21
CA ASP A 49 -2.40 10.18 -5.17
C ASP A 49 -1.59 10.13 -3.86
N ARG A 50 -1.05 8.95 -3.51
CA ARG A 50 -0.20 8.78 -2.32
C ARG A 50 1.19 9.37 -2.50
N SER A 51 1.69 9.38 -3.73
CA SER A 51 3.01 9.90 -4.10
C SER A 51 2.99 11.40 -4.35
N ASP A 52 1.81 11.98 -4.63
CA ASP A 52 1.61 13.43 -4.77
C ASP A 52 1.61 14.14 -3.41
N ARG A 53 2.74 14.07 -2.72
CA ARG A 53 2.97 14.72 -1.42
C ARG A 53 3.60 16.09 -1.62
N ASP A 54 3.42 16.94 -0.61
CA ASP A 54 4.06 18.25 -0.54
C ASP A 54 5.60 18.09 -0.46
N PRO A 55 6.39 18.56 -1.44
CA PRO A 55 7.84 18.42 -1.47
C PRO A 55 8.52 18.96 -0.21
N LYS A 56 7.94 20.00 0.41
CA LYS A 56 8.49 20.56 1.65
C LYS A 56 8.38 19.59 2.81
N LYS A 57 7.30 18.82 2.88
CA LYS A 57 7.15 17.76 3.89
C LYS A 57 8.12 16.62 3.64
N ASP A 58 8.38 16.27 2.39
CA ASP A 58 9.36 15.22 2.08
C ASP A 58 10.77 15.68 2.45
N ILE A 59 11.15 16.94 2.16
CA ILE A 59 12.40 17.55 2.64
C ILE A 59 12.48 17.46 4.17
N GLU A 60 11.46 17.94 4.89
CA GLU A 60 11.44 17.91 6.36
C GLU A 60 11.55 16.48 6.93
N ASP A 61 10.83 15.52 6.34
CA ASP A 61 10.83 14.12 6.80
C ASP A 61 12.21 13.46 6.55
N ILE A 62 12.84 13.75 5.41
CA ILE A 62 14.20 13.25 5.08
C ILE A 62 15.25 13.89 6.01
N GLU A 63 15.19 15.21 6.23
CA GLU A 63 16.09 15.90 7.16
C GLU A 63 15.93 15.39 8.60
N LYS A 64 14.71 15.11 9.05
CA LYS A 64 14.45 14.49 10.37
C LYS A 64 15.09 13.10 10.46
N ALA A 65 14.98 12.29 9.41
CA ALA A 65 15.62 10.98 9.35
C ALA A 65 17.15 11.10 9.39
N ALA A 66 17.75 12.00 8.60
CA ALA A 66 19.18 12.29 8.61
C ALA A 66 19.68 12.70 10.00
N ASN A 67 19.00 13.67 10.62
CA ASN A 67 19.31 14.13 11.97
C ASN A 67 19.22 13.00 13.02
N SER A 68 18.26 12.09 12.87
CA SER A 68 18.11 10.94 13.76
C SER A 68 19.28 9.95 13.61
N LEU A 69 19.77 9.72 12.39
CA LEU A 69 20.95 8.89 12.14
C LEU A 69 22.23 9.53 12.72
N ALA A 70 22.43 10.83 12.50
CA ALA A 70 23.56 11.57 13.08
C ALA A 70 23.52 11.58 14.62
N ALA A 71 22.33 11.72 15.21
CA ALA A 71 22.14 11.62 16.66
C ALA A 71 22.46 10.21 17.17
N ALA A 72 22.01 9.17 16.48
CA ALA A 72 22.34 7.78 16.80
C ALA A 72 23.86 7.53 16.73
N ALA A 73 24.54 8.06 15.71
CA ALA A 73 25.99 7.99 15.57
C ALA A 73 26.71 8.59 16.80
N LYS A 74 26.33 9.82 17.21
CA LYS A 74 26.86 10.49 18.41
C LYS A 74 26.62 9.70 19.70
N GLN A 75 25.46 9.05 19.82
CA GLN A 75 25.17 8.22 21.00
C GLN A 75 26.03 6.96 21.02
N LEU A 76 26.23 6.32 19.86
CA LEU A 76 27.07 5.13 19.74
C LEU A 76 28.54 5.42 20.03
N GLU A 77 29.05 6.60 19.68
CA GLU A 77 30.43 7.01 20.02
C GLU A 77 30.69 6.96 21.53
N ARG A 78 29.68 7.30 22.34
CA ARG A 78 29.73 7.34 23.82
C ARG A 78 29.61 5.96 24.47
N VAL A 79 29.30 4.91 23.70
CA VAL A 79 29.17 3.56 24.24
C VAL A 79 30.52 3.05 24.74
N GLY A 80 30.55 2.69 26.02
CA GLY A 80 31.72 2.17 26.72
C GLY A 80 32.10 0.74 26.33
N TRP A 81 33.18 0.23 26.92
CA TRP A 81 33.76 -1.08 26.57
C TRP A 81 32.76 -2.25 26.62
N HIS A 82 31.87 -2.28 27.61
CA HIS A 82 30.91 -3.37 27.77
C HIS A 82 29.87 -3.42 26.64
N GLY A 83 29.39 -2.27 26.16
CA GLY A 83 28.40 -2.20 25.09
C GLY A 83 28.99 -2.52 23.71
N ARG A 84 30.23 -2.07 23.44
CA ARG A 84 30.87 -2.27 22.13
C ARG A 84 31.15 -3.74 21.77
N LYS A 85 31.18 -4.65 22.75
CA LYS A 85 31.37 -6.11 22.53
C LYS A 85 30.31 -6.74 21.63
N ARG A 86 29.12 -6.12 21.51
CA ARG A 86 28.01 -6.63 20.70
C ARG A 86 27.97 -6.05 19.28
N PHE A 87 28.74 -4.99 18.99
CA PHE A 87 28.69 -4.31 17.70
C PHE A 87 29.11 -5.17 16.51
N PRO A 88 30.07 -6.11 16.62
CA PRO A 88 30.35 -7.04 15.54
C PRO A 88 29.13 -7.89 15.14
N GLN A 89 28.27 -8.27 16.09
CA GLN A 89 27.04 -9.03 15.81
C GLN A 89 26.00 -8.16 15.12
N VAL A 90 25.87 -6.90 15.54
CA VAL A 90 24.96 -5.93 14.91
C VAL A 90 25.35 -5.70 13.45
N LEU A 91 26.63 -5.49 13.16
CA LEU A 91 27.11 -5.29 11.79
C LEU A 91 26.80 -6.48 10.87
N LYS A 92 26.93 -7.72 11.37
CA LYS A 92 26.57 -8.91 10.60
C LYS A 92 25.09 -8.96 10.21
N CYS A 93 24.19 -8.42 11.03
CA CYS A 93 22.77 -8.36 10.68
C CYS A 93 22.49 -7.36 9.56
N PHE A 94 23.25 -6.27 9.47
CA PHE A 94 23.06 -5.22 8.46
C PHE A 94 23.82 -5.49 7.17
N PHE A 95 24.94 -6.21 7.24
CA PHE A 95 25.80 -6.53 6.09
C PHE A 95 26.06 -8.05 5.99
N PRO A 96 25.01 -8.85 5.72
CA PRO A 96 25.11 -10.31 5.76
C PRO A 96 26.03 -10.89 4.66
N ASP A 97 26.12 -10.22 3.50
CA ASP A 97 26.89 -10.71 2.34
C ASP A 97 28.34 -10.20 2.29
N HIS A 98 28.80 -9.45 3.31
CA HIS A 98 30.18 -8.94 3.40
C HIS A 98 31.11 -9.85 4.21
N ASP A 99 30.79 -11.15 4.30
CA ASP A 99 31.54 -12.14 5.08
C ASP A 99 33.05 -12.16 4.79
N ALA A 100 33.50 -11.76 3.59
CA ALA A 100 34.93 -11.69 3.24
C ALA A 100 35.68 -10.50 3.87
N GLU A 101 35.06 -9.32 4.02
CA GLU A 101 35.70 -8.12 4.62
C GLU A 101 35.57 -8.09 6.16
N PHE A 102 34.59 -8.81 6.71
CA PHE A 102 34.37 -8.93 8.15
C PHE A 102 34.86 -10.28 8.74
N ALA A 103 35.49 -11.14 7.93
CA ALA A 103 36.04 -12.44 8.34
C ALA A 103 37.12 -12.33 9.44
N VAL A 104 37.84 -11.22 9.48
CA VAL A 104 38.76 -10.93 10.59
C VAL A 104 37.92 -10.38 11.75
N PRO A 105 38.04 -10.90 12.98
CA PRO A 105 37.37 -10.33 14.14
C PRO A 105 37.76 -8.85 14.27
N LYS A 106 36.91 -7.95 13.76
CA LYS A 106 37.13 -6.53 13.93
C LYS A 106 37.13 -6.28 15.42
N SER A 107 38.20 -5.67 15.93
CA SER A 107 38.24 -5.27 17.34
C SER A 107 36.98 -4.45 17.65
N ASP A 108 36.43 -4.57 18.86
CA ASP A 108 35.21 -3.84 19.24
C ASP A 108 35.29 -2.33 18.94
N LYS A 109 36.51 -1.77 18.96
CA LYS A 109 36.80 -0.37 18.62
C LYS A 109 36.57 -0.09 17.14
N GLN A 110 36.99 -0.98 16.25
CA GLN A 110 36.78 -0.85 14.81
C GLN A 110 35.32 -1.05 14.44
N ALA A 111 34.65 -2.06 14.99
CA ALA A 111 33.22 -2.28 14.75
C ALA A 111 32.36 -1.06 15.16
N LYS A 112 32.70 -0.40 16.27
CA LYS A 112 32.07 0.86 16.64
C LYS A 112 32.31 1.95 15.59
N LYS A 113 33.56 2.11 15.15
CA LYS A 113 33.92 3.13 14.17
C LYS A 113 33.13 2.94 12.88
N ASP A 114 33.11 1.71 12.35
CA ASP A 114 32.42 1.39 11.09
C ASP A 114 30.91 1.65 11.18
N LEU A 115 30.27 1.33 12.32
CA LEU A 115 28.85 1.58 12.52
C LEU A 115 28.53 3.08 12.59
N VAL A 116 29.35 3.84 13.33
CA VAL A 116 29.23 5.31 13.43
C VAL A 116 29.44 5.96 12.06
N GLU A 117 30.46 5.53 11.33
CA GLU A 117 30.78 6.01 9.98
C GLU A 117 29.65 5.72 9.01
N SER A 118 29.08 4.50 9.03
CA SER A 118 27.93 4.14 8.19
C SER A 118 26.71 5.02 8.44
N LEU A 119 26.41 5.31 9.72
CA LEU A 119 25.28 6.18 10.08
C LEU A 119 25.49 7.63 9.63
N ASN A 120 26.72 8.15 9.76
CA ASN A 120 27.06 9.49 9.28
C ASN A 120 26.97 9.56 7.74
N VAL A 121 27.51 8.57 7.02
CA VAL A 121 27.41 8.50 5.56
C VAL A 121 25.95 8.46 5.11
N MET A 122 25.10 7.63 5.75
CA MET A 122 23.67 7.61 5.43
C MET A 122 22.98 8.95 5.74
N SER A 123 23.32 9.59 6.85
CA SER A 123 22.83 10.94 7.18
C SER A 123 23.20 11.96 6.10
N ASP A 124 24.45 11.96 5.64
CA ASP A 124 24.92 12.91 4.62
C ASP A 124 24.27 12.67 3.26
N ILE A 125 24.06 11.41 2.88
CA ILE A 125 23.32 11.02 1.67
C ILE A 125 21.87 11.53 1.74
N LEU A 126 21.20 11.36 2.88
CA LEU A 126 19.82 11.84 3.07
C LEU A 126 19.75 13.37 3.01
N ASN A 127 20.68 14.09 3.65
CA ASN A 127 20.74 15.56 3.54
C ASN A 127 20.98 16.03 2.10
N SER A 128 21.85 15.32 1.36
CA SER A 128 22.09 15.61 -0.05
C SER A 128 20.84 15.35 -0.91
N ALA A 129 20.10 14.27 -0.61
CA ALA A 129 18.83 13.97 -1.27
C ALA A 129 17.78 15.05 -0.97
N ALA A 130 17.63 15.49 0.28
CA ALA A 130 16.73 16.58 0.66
C ALA A 130 17.06 17.88 -0.08
N ALA A 131 18.35 18.25 -0.17
CA ALA A 131 18.80 19.44 -0.88
C ALA A 131 18.55 19.39 -2.40
N SER A 132 18.40 18.19 -2.97
CA SER A 132 18.12 17.99 -4.40
C SER A 132 16.64 18.12 -4.76
N ILE A 133 15.74 18.12 -3.78
CA ILE A 133 14.28 18.24 -4.00
C ILE A 133 13.93 19.71 -4.24
N ASN A 134 13.22 19.98 -5.33
CA ASN A 134 12.67 21.32 -5.57
C ASN A 134 11.48 21.57 -4.62
N PRO A 135 11.55 22.55 -3.69
CA PRO A 135 10.48 22.81 -2.72
C PRO A 135 9.21 23.38 -3.35
N ASN A 136 9.27 23.80 -4.62
CA ASN A 136 8.15 24.31 -5.41
C ASN A 136 7.85 23.39 -6.61
N ALA A 137 8.21 22.10 -6.53
CA ALA A 137 7.82 21.14 -7.55
C ALA A 137 6.28 21.09 -7.66
N PHE A 138 5.80 21.00 -8.90
CA PHE A 138 4.38 20.86 -9.17
C PHE A 138 3.87 19.46 -8.81
N SER A 139 2.56 19.35 -8.68
CA SER A 139 1.89 18.07 -8.50
C SER A 139 2.19 17.10 -9.66
N VAL A 140 2.22 15.80 -9.36
CA VAL A 140 2.31 14.73 -10.36
C VAL A 140 1.15 14.81 -11.37
N TYR A 141 0.03 15.43 -10.98
CA TYR A 141 -1.14 15.60 -11.83
C TYR A 141 -0.95 16.59 -12.99
N THR A 142 0.09 17.43 -12.97
CA THR A 142 0.43 18.32 -14.10
C THR A 142 0.72 17.59 -15.40
N ALA A 143 1.11 16.31 -15.34
CA ALA A 143 1.29 15.49 -16.53
C ALA A 143 -0.03 15.23 -17.29
N PHE A 144 -1.19 15.46 -16.67
CA PHE A 144 -2.52 15.16 -17.23
C PHE A 144 -3.30 16.39 -17.70
N GLY A 145 -2.76 17.60 -17.52
CA GLY A 145 -3.39 18.84 -17.98
C GLY A 145 -2.84 20.09 -17.31
N ASP A 146 -3.25 21.23 -17.85
CA ASP A 146 -2.97 22.56 -17.31
C ASP A 146 -4.13 23.03 -16.42
N GLY A 147 -3.84 23.82 -15.39
CA GLY A 147 -4.87 24.41 -14.51
C GLY A 147 -4.69 24.10 -13.02
N PRO A 148 -5.32 24.89 -12.15
CA PRO A 148 -5.12 24.81 -10.70
C PRO A 148 -5.49 23.44 -10.10
N GLU A 149 -6.41 22.69 -10.71
CA GLU A 149 -6.78 21.34 -10.31
C GLU A 149 -5.69 20.28 -10.56
N PHE A 150 -4.78 20.51 -11.52
CA PHE A 150 -3.67 19.61 -11.87
C PHE A 150 -2.32 20.09 -11.31
N GLU A 151 -2.18 21.41 -11.12
CA GLU A 151 -0.94 22.03 -10.66
C GLU A 151 -0.82 22.06 -9.13
N THR A 152 -1.94 22.11 -8.41
CA THR A 152 -1.93 22.21 -6.95
C THR A 152 -1.89 20.84 -6.28
N ILE A 153 -0.94 20.66 -5.37
CA ILE A 153 -0.82 19.46 -4.55
C ILE A 153 -2.06 19.36 -3.66
N ASN A 154 -2.87 18.33 -3.91
CA ASN A 154 -4.15 18.16 -3.23
C ASN A 154 -3.91 17.82 -1.74
N LYS A 155 -4.26 18.75 -0.83
CA LYS A 155 -4.29 18.50 0.63
C LYS A 155 -5.44 17.59 1.08
N ARG A 156 -6.12 16.92 0.14
CA ARG A 156 -7.31 16.11 0.44
C ARG A 156 -6.92 14.88 1.25
N LYS A 157 -7.86 14.39 2.07
CA LYS A 157 -7.69 13.10 2.76
C LYS A 157 -7.45 12.02 1.70
N ARG A 158 -6.46 11.17 1.94
CA ARG A 158 -6.17 9.99 1.11
C ARG A 158 -7.48 9.23 0.91
N THR A 159 -7.92 9.15 -0.34
CA THR A 159 -9.16 8.47 -0.70
C THR A 159 -8.81 7.01 -0.99
N GLU A 160 -9.58 6.06 -0.45
CA GLU A 160 -9.41 4.63 -0.77
C GLU A 160 -10.02 4.33 -2.15
N ILE A 161 -9.40 4.90 -3.19
CA ILE A 161 -9.84 4.87 -4.59
C ILE A 161 -9.98 3.42 -5.07
N VAL A 162 -9.02 2.56 -4.74
CA VAL A 162 -9.07 1.13 -5.05
C VAL A 162 -10.33 0.50 -4.48
N ALA A 163 -10.61 0.74 -3.21
CA ALA A 163 -11.78 0.15 -2.54
C ALA A 163 -13.10 0.66 -3.14
N ILE A 164 -13.18 1.96 -3.49
CA ILE A 164 -14.33 2.54 -4.18
C ILE A 164 -14.59 1.84 -5.51
N HIS A 165 -13.59 1.82 -6.38
CA HIS A 165 -13.76 1.35 -7.76
C HIS A 165 -13.97 -0.17 -7.82
N VAL A 166 -13.27 -0.93 -6.99
CA VAL A 166 -13.44 -2.38 -6.91
C VAL A 166 -14.81 -2.73 -6.34
N ALA A 167 -15.28 -2.07 -5.27
CA ALA A 167 -16.62 -2.36 -4.73
C ALA A 167 -17.75 -2.03 -5.72
N ARG A 168 -17.63 -0.94 -6.50
CA ARG A 168 -18.58 -0.62 -7.58
C ARG A 168 -18.58 -1.66 -8.70
N GLU A 169 -17.41 -2.17 -9.07
CA GLU A 169 -17.31 -3.25 -10.06
C GLU A 169 -17.91 -4.54 -9.51
N CYS A 170 -17.66 -4.86 -8.22
CA CYS A 170 -18.31 -5.99 -7.56
C CYS A 170 -19.84 -5.89 -7.62
N ALA A 171 -20.43 -4.70 -7.45
CA ALA A 171 -21.88 -4.51 -7.55
C ALA A 171 -22.42 -4.88 -8.94
N SER A 172 -21.70 -4.46 -9.99
CA SER A 172 -22.05 -4.75 -11.38
C SER A 172 -21.90 -6.24 -11.70
N VAL A 173 -20.80 -6.86 -11.29
CA VAL A 173 -20.54 -8.31 -11.44
C VAL A 173 -21.58 -9.13 -10.68
N PHE A 174 -21.88 -8.75 -9.43
CA PHE A 174 -22.88 -9.42 -8.61
C PHE A 174 -24.25 -9.40 -9.28
N HIS A 175 -24.69 -8.24 -9.75
CA HIS A 175 -25.97 -8.10 -10.43
C HIS A 175 -26.03 -8.94 -11.71
N THR A 176 -24.98 -8.90 -12.54
CA THR A 176 -24.91 -9.65 -13.80
C THR A 176 -25.02 -11.17 -13.56
N ILE A 177 -24.36 -11.67 -12.52
CA ILE A 177 -24.29 -13.12 -12.26
C ILE A 177 -25.54 -13.63 -11.54
N THR A 178 -26.06 -12.86 -10.59
CA THR A 178 -27.16 -13.31 -9.72
C THR A 178 -28.54 -12.83 -10.19
N GLY A 179 -28.59 -11.89 -11.12
CA GLY A 179 -29.82 -11.16 -11.51
C GLY A 179 -30.41 -10.29 -10.40
N SER A 180 -29.81 -10.28 -9.21
CA SER A 180 -30.34 -9.59 -8.03
C SER A 180 -29.65 -8.24 -7.83
N ALA A 181 -30.38 -7.25 -7.34
CA ALA A 181 -29.76 -5.99 -6.94
C ALA A 181 -28.81 -6.23 -5.75
N PRO A 182 -27.62 -5.60 -5.71
CA PRO A 182 -26.71 -5.71 -4.59
C PRO A 182 -27.33 -5.06 -3.35
N THR A 183 -27.31 -5.75 -2.21
CA THR A 183 -27.81 -5.22 -0.94
C THR A 183 -26.87 -5.53 0.21
N VAL A 184 -26.87 -4.66 1.23
CA VAL A 184 -26.18 -4.89 2.50
C VAL A 184 -27.23 -4.83 3.60
N ILE A 185 -27.48 -5.98 4.23
CA ILE A 185 -28.49 -6.11 5.29
C ILE A 185 -27.79 -5.89 6.63
N THR A 186 -28.48 -5.24 7.57
CA THR A 186 -28.00 -5.04 8.94
C THR A 186 -28.88 -5.82 9.90
N ALA A 187 -28.29 -6.62 10.79
CA ALA A 187 -29.03 -7.31 11.83
C ALA A 187 -29.39 -6.33 12.96
N SER A 188 -30.57 -5.70 12.87
CA SER A 188 -31.05 -4.70 13.82
C SER A 188 -31.21 -5.20 15.26
N HIS A 189 -31.28 -6.51 15.47
CA HIS A 189 -31.56 -7.14 16.76
C HIS A 189 -30.33 -7.73 17.43
N GLU A 190 -29.16 -7.67 16.79
CA GLU A 190 -27.90 -8.17 17.33
C GLU A 190 -27.04 -7.02 17.87
N ARG A 191 -26.30 -7.30 18.96
CA ARG A 191 -25.42 -6.31 19.59
C ARG A 191 -24.35 -5.85 18.59
N GLY A 192 -24.30 -4.55 18.31
CA GLY A 192 -23.34 -3.97 17.38
C GLY A 192 -23.82 -3.93 15.93
N TYR A 193 -25.06 -4.32 15.65
CA TYR A 193 -25.70 -4.18 14.34
C TYR A 193 -24.86 -4.72 13.17
N PRO A 194 -24.41 -5.99 13.21
CA PRO A 194 -23.51 -6.52 12.19
C PRO A 194 -24.18 -6.53 10.82
N ALA A 195 -23.41 -6.12 9.81
CA ALA A 195 -23.82 -6.22 8.43
C ALA A 195 -23.56 -7.62 7.87
N TYR A 196 -24.47 -8.09 7.02
CA TYR A 196 -24.37 -9.37 6.35
C TYR A 196 -25.05 -9.33 4.97
N GLY A 197 -24.87 -10.41 4.22
CA GLY A 197 -25.51 -10.62 2.92
C GLY A 197 -24.54 -11.17 1.88
N PRO A 198 -25.07 -11.75 0.79
CA PRO A 198 -24.25 -12.39 -0.25
C PRO A 198 -23.35 -11.37 -0.97
N PHE A 199 -23.84 -10.15 -1.20
CA PHE A 199 -23.03 -9.10 -1.82
C PHE A 199 -21.89 -8.63 -0.91
N LEU A 200 -22.15 -8.42 0.39
CA LEU A 200 -21.10 -8.05 1.34
C LEU A 200 -20.02 -9.15 1.45
N ALA A 201 -20.42 -10.41 1.54
CA ALA A 201 -19.49 -11.54 1.56
C ALA A 201 -18.62 -11.58 0.29
N PHE A 202 -19.22 -11.34 -0.87
CA PHE A 202 -18.49 -11.25 -2.14
C PHE A 202 -17.48 -10.10 -2.17
N VAL A 203 -17.85 -8.89 -1.74
CA VAL A 203 -16.92 -7.76 -1.64
C VAL A 203 -15.77 -8.08 -0.69
N ALA A 204 -16.04 -8.71 0.45
CA ALA A 204 -15.01 -9.11 1.41
C ALA A 204 -14.04 -10.15 0.81
N ASP A 205 -14.54 -11.15 0.10
CA ASP A 205 -13.72 -12.15 -0.59
C ASP A 205 -12.83 -11.49 -1.66
N VAL A 206 -13.37 -10.56 -2.46
CA VAL A 206 -12.60 -9.82 -3.47
C VAL A 206 -11.54 -8.92 -2.83
N PHE A 207 -11.86 -8.22 -1.74
CA PHE A 207 -10.90 -7.39 -1.01
C PHE A 207 -9.76 -8.23 -0.43
N SER A 208 -10.08 -9.40 0.12
CA SER A 208 -9.09 -10.35 0.61
C SER A 208 -8.18 -10.84 -0.53
N ALA A 209 -8.75 -11.23 -1.68
CA ALA A 209 -8.00 -11.68 -2.85
C ALA A 209 -7.08 -10.60 -3.44
N THR A 210 -7.43 -9.33 -3.29
CA THR A 210 -6.70 -8.17 -3.83
C THR A 210 -5.87 -7.43 -2.79
N HIS A 211 -5.83 -7.94 -1.55
CA HIS A 211 -5.16 -7.31 -0.41
C HIS A 211 -5.58 -5.86 -0.14
N ILE A 212 -6.84 -5.51 -0.41
CA ILE A 212 -7.40 -4.20 -0.08
C ILE A 212 -7.68 -4.17 1.43
N MET A 213 -6.98 -3.28 2.15
CA MET A 213 -7.06 -3.17 3.62
C MET A 213 -8.24 -2.33 4.13
N ALA A 214 -9.08 -1.81 3.23
CA ALA A 214 -10.22 -0.97 3.59
C ALA A 214 -11.42 -1.80 4.07
N SER A 215 -12.35 -1.19 4.81
CA SER A 215 -13.55 -1.87 5.32
C SER A 215 -14.48 -2.34 4.18
N PRO A 216 -14.67 -3.65 3.96
CA PRO A 216 -15.57 -4.15 2.93
C PRO A 216 -17.01 -3.69 3.14
N GLU A 217 -17.46 -3.58 4.38
CA GLU A 217 -18.82 -3.11 4.71
C GLU A 217 -19.04 -1.68 4.25
N THR A 218 -18.13 -0.77 4.60
CA THR A 218 -18.25 0.65 4.23
C THR A 218 -18.36 0.81 2.73
N TRP A 219 -17.52 0.10 1.98
CA TRP A 219 -17.47 0.21 0.52
C TRP A 219 -18.57 -0.57 -0.20
N ALA A 220 -19.03 -1.70 0.35
CA ALA A 220 -20.22 -2.37 -0.14
C ALA A 220 -21.46 -1.46 0.00
N ARG A 221 -21.65 -0.81 1.15
CA ARG A 221 -22.77 0.14 1.34
C ARG A 221 -22.70 1.32 0.38
N ASN A 222 -21.50 1.86 0.13
CA ASN A 222 -21.31 2.93 -0.85
C ASN A 222 -21.62 2.44 -2.28
N ALA A 223 -21.13 1.26 -2.64
CA ALA A 223 -21.41 0.66 -3.94
C ALA A 223 -22.91 0.43 -4.16
N VAL A 224 -23.67 -0.01 -3.14
CA VAL A 224 -25.13 -0.14 -3.22
C VAL A 224 -25.83 1.20 -3.47
N LYS A 225 -25.37 2.28 -2.82
CA LYS A 225 -25.95 3.63 -3.02
C LYS A 225 -25.71 4.17 -4.43
N ASP A 226 -24.53 3.88 -4.97
CA ASP A 226 -24.12 4.34 -6.30
C ASP A 226 -24.62 3.43 -7.43
N PHE A 227 -25.09 2.22 -7.09
CA PHE A 227 -25.48 1.23 -8.07
C PHE A 227 -26.81 1.65 -8.73
N SER A 228 -26.76 1.80 -10.05
CA SER A 228 -27.93 1.89 -10.90
C SER A 228 -27.88 0.69 -11.86
N PRO A 229 -28.94 -0.15 -11.91
CA PRO A 229 -28.96 -1.24 -12.86
C PRO A 229 -28.88 -0.67 -14.28
N PRO A 230 -28.12 -1.30 -15.20
CA PRO A 230 -28.16 -0.91 -16.60
C PRO A 230 -29.61 -1.05 -17.09
N ASN A 231 -30.14 -0.03 -17.77
CA ASN A 231 -31.45 -0.12 -18.40
C ASN A 231 -31.36 -1.18 -19.51
N ASP A 232 -32.09 -2.29 -19.34
CA ASP A 232 -32.31 -3.29 -20.39
C ASP A 232 -33.16 -2.71 -21.54
#